data_AF-A0AAP8KT63-F1
#
_entry.id   AF-A0AAP8KT63-F1
#
_cell.length_a   1.000
_cell.length_b   1.000
_cell.length_c   1.000
_cell.angle_alpha   90.00
_cell.angle_beta   90.00
_cell.angle_gamma   90.00
#
_symmetry.space_group_name_H-M   'P 1'
#
loop_
_entity.id
_entity.type
_entity.pdbx_description
1 polymer ?
#
loop_
_entity_poly.entity_id
_entity_poly.type
_entity_poly.pdbx_seq_one_letter_code
_entity_poly.pdbx_strand_id
1 'polypeptide(L)'
;MLKVLGFVFLMRCLLFVASFLSIPIEIVAVLGSLVLLIWRWYYLRTNPVDILKKTPWHILIFAFSMYVIIYGLHNAGLTAALVHWLEPVVSQHLLYASFAMGGLVSLLSNVFNNHPALMIGTITLTEMGLDPVTLKTIYLANIIGSDIGSLLLPIGTLASLIWMYILRQNKIKVKWKDYLSVSLIVIPLTTVVTLFLLYYWVQLFFAL
;
A
#
# COMPACT_ATOMS: atom_id res chain seq x y z
N MET A 1 14.64 10.09 22.11
CA MET A 1 14.27 9.87 20.70
C MET A 1 15.16 8.83 20.01
N LEU A 2 16.50 8.86 20.16
CA LEU A 2 17.42 7.87 19.56
C LEU A 2 17.05 6.40 19.81
N LYS A 3 16.67 6.01 21.05
CA LYS A 3 16.27 4.62 21.35
C LYS A 3 15.03 4.16 20.56
N VAL A 4 14.07 5.06 20.37
CA VAL A 4 12.84 4.78 19.60
C VAL A 4 13.17 4.64 18.12
N LEU A 5 14.00 5.55 17.59
CA LEU A 5 14.46 5.48 16.19
C LEU A 5 15.27 4.20 15.94
N GLY A 6 16.16 3.84 16.87
CA GLY A 6 16.93 2.60 16.81
C GLY A 6 16.05 1.36 16.83
N PHE A 7 15.02 1.33 17.68
CA PHE A 7 14.03 0.24 17.68
C PHE A 7 13.26 0.15 16.36
N VAL A 8 12.75 1.27 15.84
CA VAL A 8 12.03 1.31 14.56
C VAL A 8 12.93 0.85 13.41
N PHE A 9 14.18 1.29 13.39
CA PHE A 9 15.17 0.86 12.40
C PHE A 9 15.43 -0.64 12.48
N LEU A 10 15.69 -1.17 13.68
CA LEU A 10 15.88 -2.59 13.92
C LEU A 10 14.68 -3.40 13.45
N MET A 11 13.45 -2.98 13.81
CA MET A 11 12.23 -3.66 13.38
C MET A 11 12.10 -3.70 11.86
N ARG A 12 12.45 -2.61 11.16
CA ARG A 12 12.46 -2.60 9.69
C ARG A 12 13.48 -3.59 9.14
N CYS A 13 14.72 -3.60 9.64
CA CYS A 13 15.73 -4.57 9.24
C CYS A 13 15.26 -6.02 9.46
N LEU A 14 14.65 -6.30 10.61
CA LEU A 14 14.13 -7.63 10.92
C LEU A 14 13.01 -8.07 9.98
N LEU A 15 12.14 -7.17 9.53
CA LEU A 15 11.10 -7.49 8.54
C LEU A 15 11.72 -7.90 7.20
N PHE A 16 12.78 -7.22 6.74
CA PHE A 16 13.50 -7.60 5.53
C PHE A 16 14.22 -8.95 5.67
N VAL A 17 14.93 -9.16 6.78
CA VAL A 17 15.62 -10.42 7.06
C VAL A 17 14.64 -11.58 7.17
N ALA A 18 13.51 -11.39 7.85
CA ALA A 18 12.48 -12.41 7.96
C ALA A 18 11.87 -12.77 6.59
N SER A 19 11.54 -11.76 5.78
CA SER A 19 11.07 -11.99 4.40
C SER A 19 12.10 -12.78 3.58
N PHE A 20 13.39 -12.43 3.67
CA PHE A 20 14.48 -13.15 2.97
C PHE A 20 14.60 -14.61 3.44
N LEU A 21 14.40 -14.88 4.73
CA LEU A 21 14.44 -16.21 5.32
C LEU A 21 13.09 -16.95 5.24
N SER A 22 12.09 -16.41 4.53
CA SER A 22 10.72 -16.96 4.44
C SER A 22 10.03 -17.13 5.80
N ILE A 23 10.41 -16.33 6.79
CA ILE A 23 9.74 -16.25 8.09
C ILE A 23 8.54 -15.32 7.94
N PRO A 24 7.34 -15.74 8.39
CA PRO A 24 6.15 -14.89 8.33
C PRO A 24 6.36 -13.55 9.06
N ILE A 25 6.14 -12.45 8.35
CA ILE A 25 6.42 -11.08 8.82
C ILE A 25 5.52 -10.68 9.99
N GLU A 26 4.33 -11.27 10.10
CA GLU A 26 3.39 -11.10 11.19
C GLU A 26 3.97 -11.59 12.52
N ILE A 27 4.80 -12.64 12.51
CA ILE A 27 5.46 -13.15 13.72
C ILE A 27 6.46 -12.11 14.23
N VAL A 28 7.25 -11.52 13.32
CA VAL A 28 8.20 -10.45 13.66
C VAL A 28 7.47 -9.25 14.23
N ALA A 29 6.36 -8.84 13.62
CA ALA A 29 5.55 -7.72 14.09
C ALA A 29 4.97 -7.97 15.50
N VAL A 30 4.40 -9.16 15.74
CA VAL A 30 3.85 -9.54 17.05
C VAL A 30 4.95 -9.58 18.11
N LEU A 31 6.07 -10.28 17.85
CA LEU A 31 7.19 -10.36 18.79
C LEU A 31 7.79 -8.98 19.08
N GLY A 32 7.99 -8.15 18.06
CA GLY A 32 8.46 -6.78 18.23
C GLY A 32 7.53 -5.94 19.10
N SER A 33 6.22 -6.05 18.88
CA SER A 33 5.21 -5.36 19.70
C SER A 33 5.24 -5.83 21.16
N LEU A 34 5.41 -7.14 21.40
CA LEU A 34 5.51 -7.71 22.74
C LEU A 34 6.79 -7.25 23.46
N VAL A 35 7.94 -7.27 22.77
CA VAL A 35 9.21 -6.76 23.33
C VAL A 35 9.07 -5.30 23.70
N LEU A 36 8.46 -4.48 22.84
CA LEU A 36 8.26 -3.05 23.13
C LEU A 36 7.32 -2.84 24.33
N LEU A 37 6.25 -3.64 24.43
CA LEU A 37 5.31 -3.58 25.54
C LEU A 37 5.96 -4.01 26.87
N ILE A 38 6.75 -5.08 26.87
CA ILE A 38 7.51 -5.56 28.02
C ILE A 38 8.56 -4.52 28.44
N TRP A 39 9.31 -3.98 27.47
CA TRP A 39 10.29 -2.92 27.71
C TRP A 39 9.64 -1.71 28.38
N ARG A 40 8.51 -1.25 27.82
CA ARG A 40 7.72 -0.16 28.38
C ARG A 40 7.29 -0.48 29.81
N TRP A 41 6.74 -1.67 30.05
CA TRP A 41 6.28 -2.08 31.36
C TRP A 41 7.42 -2.12 32.38
N TYR A 42 8.58 -2.64 32.01
CA TYR A 42 9.75 -2.69 32.88
C TYR A 42 10.29 -1.29 33.23
N TYR A 43 10.40 -0.40 32.24
CA TYR A 43 11.01 0.92 32.43
C TYR A 43 10.06 1.94 33.06
N LEU A 44 8.79 1.98 32.62
CA LEU A 44 7.79 2.93 33.12
C LEU A 44 6.96 2.38 34.29
N ARG A 45 7.06 1.06 34.59
CA ARG A 45 6.28 0.39 35.64
C ARG A 45 4.76 0.57 35.51
N THR A 46 4.29 0.84 34.30
CA THR A 46 2.86 1.03 33.98
C THR A 46 2.22 -0.26 33.50
N ASN A 47 0.99 -0.52 33.92
CA ASN A 47 0.26 -1.74 33.56
C ASN A 47 0.02 -1.81 32.02
N PRO A 48 0.41 -2.89 31.32
CA PRO A 48 0.26 -3.01 29.86
C PRO A 48 -1.18 -3.00 29.35
N VAL A 49 -2.16 -3.29 30.21
CA VAL A 49 -3.60 -3.28 29.86
C VAL A 49 -4.06 -1.90 29.38
N ASP A 50 -3.40 -0.82 29.80
CA ASP A 50 -3.75 0.54 29.34
C ASP A 50 -3.54 0.70 27.83
N ILE A 51 -2.49 0.08 27.27
CA ILE A 51 -2.23 0.07 25.84
C ILE A 51 -3.29 -0.74 25.11
N LEU A 52 -3.65 -1.93 25.61
CA LEU A 52 -4.70 -2.76 25.01
C LEU A 52 -6.03 -2.00 24.93
N LYS A 53 -6.37 -1.19 25.93
CA LYS A 53 -7.58 -0.35 25.90
C LYS A 53 -7.50 0.84 24.93
N LYS A 54 -6.30 1.38 24.70
CA LYS A 54 -6.04 2.50 23.79
C LYS A 54 -5.87 2.06 22.34
N THR A 55 -5.56 0.79 22.09
CA THR A 55 -5.40 0.23 20.74
C THR A 55 -6.68 0.42 19.93
N PRO A 56 -6.60 0.95 18.69
CA PRO A 56 -7.76 1.14 17.83
C PRO A 56 -8.24 -0.18 17.21
N TRP A 57 -8.94 -1.02 17.99
CA TRP A 57 -9.43 -2.33 17.54
C TRP A 57 -10.34 -2.29 16.31
N HIS A 58 -11.01 -1.15 16.07
CA HIS A 58 -11.82 -0.95 14.88
C HIS A 58 -11.02 -1.07 13.57
N ILE A 59 -9.69 -0.92 13.59
CA ILE A 59 -8.83 -1.13 12.42
C ILE A 59 -8.91 -2.59 11.95
N LEU A 60 -9.05 -3.56 12.86
CA LEU A 60 -9.21 -4.97 12.48
C LEU A 60 -10.54 -5.19 11.74
N ILE A 61 -11.62 -4.60 12.24
CA ILE A 61 -12.95 -4.66 11.60
C ILE A 61 -12.92 -3.98 10.24
N PHE A 62 -12.22 -2.85 10.14
CA PHE A 62 -12.04 -2.12 8.88
C PHE A 62 -11.27 -2.95 7.85
N ALA A 63 -10.12 -3.52 8.22
CA ALA A 63 -9.33 -4.37 7.33
C ALA A 63 -10.10 -5.63 6.90
N PHE A 64 -10.82 -6.27 7.82
CA PHE A 64 -11.68 -7.41 7.51
C PHE A 64 -12.80 -7.03 6.54
N SER A 65 -13.50 -5.92 6.79
CA SER A 65 -14.56 -5.43 5.91
C SER A 65 -14.07 -5.13 4.50
N MET A 66 -12.88 -4.51 4.37
CA MET A 66 -12.24 -4.29 3.08
C MET A 66 -12.03 -5.60 2.33
N TYR A 67 -11.52 -6.63 3.02
CA TYR A 67 -11.31 -7.95 2.45
C TYR A 67 -12.62 -8.57 1.96
N VAL A 68 -13.67 -8.55 2.79
CA VAL A 68 -15.00 -9.08 2.44
C VAL A 68 -15.57 -8.38 1.21
N ILE A 69 -15.49 -7.05 1.13
CA ILE A 69 -16.01 -6.28 -0.01
C ILE A 69 -15.25 -6.63 -1.30
N ILE A 70 -13.91 -6.68 -1.25
CA ILE A 70 -13.11 -7.00 -2.44
C ILE A 70 -13.35 -8.43 -2.92
N TYR A 71 -13.42 -9.40 -2.01
CA TYR A 71 -13.77 -10.77 -2.38
C TYR A 71 -15.21 -10.91 -2.87
N GLY A 72 -16.12 -10.08 -2.36
CA GLY A 72 -17.48 -9.95 -2.89
C GLY A 72 -17.49 -9.47 -4.35
N LEU A 73 -16.71 -8.44 -4.68
CA LEU A 73 -16.56 -7.92 -6.04
C LEU A 73 -15.89 -8.93 -6.99
N HIS A 74 -14.85 -9.62 -6.50
CA HIS A 74 -14.21 -10.73 -7.21
C HIS A 74 -15.24 -11.81 -7.57
N ASN A 75 -16.00 -12.29 -6.58
CA ASN A 75 -17.02 -13.32 -6.79
C ASN A 75 -18.18 -12.84 -7.68
N ALA A 76 -18.43 -11.53 -7.75
CA ALA A 76 -19.39 -10.92 -8.66
C ALA A 76 -18.86 -10.75 -10.09
N GLY A 77 -17.59 -11.10 -10.36
CA GLY A 77 -17.00 -11.12 -11.70
C GLY A 77 -16.17 -9.88 -12.06
N LEU A 78 -15.89 -8.97 -11.12
CA LEU A 78 -15.06 -7.79 -11.41
C LEU A 78 -13.65 -8.20 -11.86
N THR A 79 -13.02 -9.14 -11.16
CA THR A 79 -11.65 -9.60 -11.48
C THR A 79 -11.61 -10.31 -12.81
N ALA A 80 -12.55 -11.21 -13.09
CA ALA A 80 -12.68 -11.85 -14.39
C ALA A 80 -12.82 -10.84 -15.54
N ALA A 81 -13.59 -9.77 -15.34
CA ALA A 81 -13.70 -8.69 -16.32
C ALA A 81 -12.35 -7.97 -16.49
N LEU A 82 -11.67 -7.61 -15.40
CA LEU A 82 -10.36 -6.96 -15.48
C LEU A 82 -9.32 -7.84 -16.17
N VAL A 83 -9.28 -9.15 -15.88
CA VAL A 83 -8.41 -10.13 -16.54
C VAL A 83 -8.64 -10.11 -18.04
N HIS A 84 -9.90 -10.27 -18.49
CA HIS A 84 -10.25 -10.27 -19.91
C HIS A 84 -9.75 -9.02 -20.67
N TRP A 85 -9.82 -7.84 -20.05
CA TRP A 85 -9.39 -6.59 -20.69
C TRP A 85 -7.88 -6.34 -20.60
N LEU A 86 -7.22 -6.80 -19.54
CA LEU A 86 -5.84 -6.42 -19.24
C LEU A 86 -4.81 -7.48 -19.63
N GLU A 87 -5.16 -8.76 -19.55
CA GLU A 87 -4.24 -9.86 -19.88
C GLU A 87 -3.64 -9.71 -21.29
N PRO A 88 -4.40 -9.34 -22.35
CA PRO A 88 -3.82 -9.15 -23.68
C PRO A 88 -2.79 -8.01 -23.75
N VAL A 89 -2.88 -7.01 -22.87
CA VAL A 89 -1.95 -5.86 -22.81
C VAL A 89 -0.74 -6.21 -21.95
N VAL A 90 -0.99 -6.87 -20.82
CA VAL A 90 0.00 -7.27 -19.83
C VAL A 90 0.96 -8.32 -20.40
N SER A 91 0.47 -9.24 -21.22
CA SER A 91 1.27 -10.34 -21.80
C SER A 91 2.16 -9.92 -22.97
N GLN A 92 2.09 -8.68 -23.46
CA GLN A 92 2.89 -8.24 -24.62
C GLN A 92 4.27 -7.74 -24.23
N HIS A 93 4.35 -6.78 -23.31
CA HIS A 93 5.60 -6.12 -22.97
C HIS A 93 5.57 -5.61 -21.54
N LEU A 94 6.68 -5.81 -20.81
CA LEU A 94 6.78 -5.48 -19.39
C LEU A 94 6.46 -4.00 -19.07
N LEU A 95 6.86 -3.10 -19.99
CA LEU A 95 6.52 -1.68 -19.89
C LEU A 95 5.00 -1.46 -19.92
N TYR A 96 4.30 -2.05 -20.91
CA TYR A 96 2.84 -1.91 -21.04
C TYR A 96 2.12 -2.54 -19.86
N ALA A 97 2.59 -3.70 -19.40
CA ALA A 97 2.08 -4.34 -18.20
C ALA A 97 2.17 -3.42 -16.97
N SER A 98 3.35 -2.83 -16.74
CA SER A 98 3.59 -1.93 -15.60
C SER A 98 2.71 -0.68 -15.67
N PHE A 99 2.58 -0.07 -16.84
CA PHE A 99 1.75 1.12 -17.03
C PHE A 99 0.26 0.83 -16.94
N ALA A 100 -0.22 -0.25 -17.54
CA ALA A 100 -1.63 -0.62 -17.51
C ALA A 100 -2.10 -0.90 -16.07
N MET A 101 -1.36 -1.75 -15.35
CA MET A 101 -1.75 -2.16 -14.00
C MET A 101 -1.47 -1.08 -12.96
N GLY A 102 -0.30 -0.43 -13.01
CA GLY A 102 -0.01 0.71 -12.12
C GLY A 102 -0.98 1.88 -12.34
N GLY A 103 -1.34 2.16 -13.59
CA GLY A 103 -2.35 3.17 -13.93
C GLY A 103 -3.75 2.80 -13.45
N LEU A 104 -4.18 1.56 -13.67
CA LEU A 104 -5.46 1.06 -13.17
C LEU A 104 -5.56 1.18 -11.65
N VAL A 105 -4.55 0.69 -10.91
CA VAL A 105 -4.56 0.75 -9.44
C VAL A 105 -4.48 2.19 -8.95
N SER A 106 -3.81 3.09 -9.68
CA SER A 106 -3.85 4.53 -9.39
C SER A 106 -5.27 5.09 -9.45
N LEU A 107 -6.03 4.73 -10.49
CA LEU A 107 -7.43 5.18 -10.61
C LEU A 107 -8.31 4.57 -9.53
N LEU A 108 -8.24 3.25 -9.34
CA LEU A 108 -9.04 2.53 -8.35
C LEU A 108 -8.77 3.01 -6.93
N SER A 109 -7.53 3.35 -6.60
CA SER A 109 -7.14 3.77 -5.25
C SER A 109 -7.76 5.11 -4.84
N ASN A 110 -8.11 5.97 -5.80
CA ASN A 110 -8.86 7.19 -5.53
C ASN A 110 -10.35 6.97 -5.29
N VAL A 111 -10.88 5.81 -5.71
CA VAL A 111 -12.28 5.42 -5.53
C VAL A 111 -12.45 4.58 -4.25
N PHE A 112 -11.58 3.58 -4.07
CA PHE A 112 -11.72 2.56 -3.02
C PHE A 112 -10.73 2.69 -1.86
N ASN A 113 -9.79 3.65 -1.90
CA ASN A 113 -8.60 3.76 -1.06
C ASN A 113 -7.43 2.87 -1.54
N ASN A 114 -6.21 3.13 -1.08
CA ASN A 114 -5.00 2.44 -1.51
C ASN A 114 -5.03 0.93 -1.20
N HIS A 115 -5.48 0.52 -0.01
CA HIS A 115 -5.47 -0.89 0.37
C HIS A 115 -6.42 -1.77 -0.47
N PRO A 116 -7.72 -1.43 -0.62
CA PRO A 116 -8.62 -2.26 -1.43
C PRO A 116 -8.27 -2.25 -2.91
N ALA A 117 -7.80 -1.12 -3.46
CA ALA A 117 -7.36 -1.05 -4.85
C ALA A 117 -6.14 -1.94 -5.11
N LEU A 118 -5.17 -1.96 -4.19
CA LEU A 118 -4.03 -2.88 -4.26
C LEU A 118 -4.48 -4.34 -4.22
N MET A 119 -5.49 -4.67 -3.40
CA MET A 119 -6.06 -6.02 -3.36
C MET A 119 -6.73 -6.41 -4.67
N ILE A 120 -7.55 -5.53 -5.27
CA ILE A 120 -8.16 -5.78 -6.60
C ILE A 120 -7.06 -6.07 -7.63
N GLY A 121 -6.04 -5.22 -7.69
CA GLY A 121 -4.92 -5.40 -8.62
C GLY A 121 -4.15 -6.70 -8.37
N THR A 122 -3.94 -7.07 -7.10
CA THR A 122 -3.24 -8.30 -6.70
C THR A 122 -4.01 -9.54 -7.13
N ILE A 123 -5.31 -9.61 -6.85
CA ILE A 123 -6.15 -10.77 -7.19
C ILE A 123 -6.26 -10.91 -8.72
N THR A 124 -6.49 -9.79 -9.42
CA THR A 124 -6.52 -9.75 -10.89
C THR A 124 -5.23 -10.30 -11.50
N LEU A 125 -4.06 -9.94 -10.95
CA LEU A 125 -2.77 -10.45 -11.43
C LEU A 125 -2.58 -11.94 -11.21
N THR A 126 -2.98 -12.45 -10.04
CA THR A 126 -2.81 -13.87 -9.70
C THR A 126 -3.63 -14.80 -10.58
N GLU A 127 -4.66 -14.28 -11.25
CA GLU A 127 -5.50 -15.02 -12.19
C GLU A 127 -4.93 -15.09 -13.61
N MET A 128 -3.96 -14.23 -13.97
CA MET A 128 -3.43 -14.11 -15.35
C MET A 128 -2.32 -15.13 -15.70
N GLY A 129 -1.90 -15.99 -14.76
CA GLY A 129 -0.89 -17.04 -15.04
C GLY A 129 0.47 -16.52 -15.54
N LEU A 130 0.87 -15.31 -15.13
CA LEU A 130 2.06 -14.62 -15.65
C LEU A 130 3.38 -15.26 -15.18
N ASP A 131 4.45 -15.07 -15.97
CA ASP A 131 5.78 -15.49 -15.57
C ASP A 131 6.27 -14.76 -14.29
N PRO A 132 7.19 -15.33 -13.51
CA PRO A 132 7.59 -14.78 -12.21
C PRO A 132 8.18 -13.38 -12.26
N VAL A 133 8.88 -12.99 -13.34
CA VAL A 133 9.52 -11.67 -13.45
C VAL A 133 8.45 -10.62 -13.74
N THR A 134 7.57 -10.91 -14.69
CA THR A 134 6.43 -10.05 -15.01
C THR A 134 5.51 -9.89 -13.82
N LEU A 135 5.13 -10.97 -13.15
CA LEU A 135 4.28 -10.94 -11.95
C LEU A 135 4.86 -10.03 -10.85
N LYS A 136 6.14 -10.22 -10.50
CA LYS A 136 6.83 -9.40 -9.47
C LYS A 136 6.94 -7.94 -9.87
N THR A 137 7.23 -7.67 -11.14
CA THR A 137 7.32 -6.29 -11.65
C THR A 137 5.98 -5.60 -11.55
N ILE A 138 4.90 -6.28 -11.94
CA ILE A 138 3.57 -5.68 -11.88
C ILE A 138 3.07 -5.54 -10.45
N TYR A 139 3.47 -6.42 -9.53
CA TYR A 139 3.25 -6.17 -8.10
C TYR A 139 3.86 -4.85 -7.64
N LEU A 140 5.10 -4.55 -8.04
CA LEU A 140 5.74 -3.27 -7.75
C LEU A 140 4.99 -2.10 -8.43
N ALA A 141 4.53 -2.28 -9.66
CA ALA A 141 3.73 -1.29 -10.36
C ALA A 141 2.39 -1.01 -9.65
N ASN A 142 1.73 -2.05 -9.13
CA ASN A 142 0.51 -1.91 -8.34
C ASN A 142 0.76 -1.16 -7.03
N ILE A 143 1.89 -1.42 -6.34
CA ILE A 143 2.27 -0.70 -5.12
C ILE A 143 2.49 0.79 -5.44
N ILE A 144 3.22 1.10 -6.51
CA ILE A 144 3.41 2.47 -6.98
C ILE A 144 2.05 3.13 -7.24
N GLY A 145 1.17 2.45 -7.97
CA GLY A 145 -0.15 2.96 -8.30
C GLY A 145 -1.04 3.17 -7.07
N SER A 146 -1.05 2.22 -6.13
CA SER A 146 -1.87 2.32 -4.93
C SER A 146 -1.39 3.43 -4.01
N ASP A 147 -0.07 3.60 -3.84
CA ASP A 147 0.46 4.56 -2.88
C ASP A 147 0.62 5.96 -3.45
N ILE A 148 1.20 6.10 -4.65
CA ILE A 148 1.36 7.42 -5.28
C ILE A 148 0.02 7.86 -5.87
N GLY A 149 -0.65 6.99 -6.61
CA GLY A 149 -1.90 7.30 -7.29
C GLY A 149 -3.01 7.74 -6.34
N SER A 150 -3.14 7.11 -5.16
CA SER A 150 -4.16 7.45 -4.16
C SER A 150 -4.04 8.85 -3.57
N LEU A 151 -2.92 9.54 -3.80
CA LEU A 151 -2.74 10.93 -3.41
C LEU A 151 -3.36 11.91 -4.41
N LEU A 152 -3.94 11.46 -5.53
CA LEU A 152 -4.57 12.34 -6.51
C LEU A 152 -5.79 13.07 -5.89
N LEU A 153 -6.65 12.34 -5.18
CA LEU A 153 -7.80 12.88 -4.45
C LEU A 153 -7.58 12.79 -2.93
N PRO A 154 -8.05 13.76 -2.13
CA PRO A 154 -7.92 13.70 -0.67
C PRO A 154 -8.56 12.47 0.00
N ILE A 155 -9.55 11.84 -0.65
CA ILE A 155 -10.24 10.65 -0.12
C ILE A 155 -9.48 9.35 -0.41
N GLY A 156 -8.50 9.37 -1.32
CA GLY A 156 -7.78 8.17 -1.73
C GLY A 156 -6.93 7.56 -0.61
N THR A 157 -6.59 8.31 0.44
CA THR A 157 -5.98 7.75 1.65
C THR A 157 -6.58 8.31 2.94
N LEU A 158 -6.61 7.48 3.98
CA LEU A 158 -6.98 7.94 5.32
C LEU A 158 -6.00 8.99 5.86
N ALA A 159 -4.72 8.90 5.50
CA ALA A 159 -3.69 9.84 5.92
C ALA A 159 -3.99 11.26 5.42
N SER A 160 -4.39 11.41 4.15
CA SER A 160 -4.79 12.69 3.58
C SER A 160 -6.02 13.29 4.29
N LEU A 161 -7.02 12.46 4.63
CA LEU A 161 -8.19 12.91 5.39
C LEU A 161 -7.84 13.36 6.80
N ILE A 162 -6.98 12.61 7.50
CA ILE A 162 -6.50 12.97 8.85
C ILE A 162 -5.70 14.27 8.78
N TRP A 163 -4.84 14.44 7.77
CA TRP A 163 -4.09 15.67 7.56
C TRP A 163 -5.02 16.88 7.35
N MET A 164 -6.01 16.76 6.46
CA MET A 164 -7.01 17.83 6.26
C MET A 164 -7.81 18.13 7.54
N TYR A 165 -8.15 17.10 8.32
CA TYR A 165 -8.82 17.28 9.62
C TYR A 165 -7.94 18.06 10.60
N ILE A 166 -6.66 17.70 10.73
CA ILE A 166 -5.69 18.40 11.61
C ILE A 166 -5.53 19.86 11.19
N LEU A 167 -5.45 20.15 9.89
CA LEU A 167 -5.35 21.54 9.40
C LEU A 167 -6.57 22.37 9.81
N ARG A 168 -7.77 21.79 9.71
CA ARG A 168 -9.01 22.45 10.17
C ARG A 168 -8.99 22.72 11.67
N GLN A 169 -8.53 21.77 12.48
CA GLN A 169 -8.38 21.95 13.94
C GLN A 169 -7.44 23.12 14.28
N ASN A 170 -6.38 23.30 13.48
CA ASN A 170 -5.42 24.39 13.64
C ASN A 170 -5.83 25.68 12.92
N LYS A 171 -7.08 25.80 12.46
CA LYS A 171 -7.63 26.96 11.72
C LYS A 171 -6.86 27.29 10.43
N ILE A 172 -6.11 26.35 9.88
CA ILE A 172 -5.42 26.47 8.59
C ILE A 172 -6.41 26.08 7.49
N LYS A 173 -6.72 27.02 6.60
CA LYS A 173 -7.71 26.83 5.54
C LYS A 173 -7.04 26.23 4.30
N VAL A 174 -7.17 24.92 4.13
CA VAL A 174 -6.86 24.23 2.86
C VAL A 174 -8.14 23.63 2.32
N LYS A 175 -8.57 24.08 1.13
CA LYS A 175 -9.72 23.55 0.42
C LYS A 175 -9.30 22.41 -0.50
N TRP A 176 -10.27 21.62 -0.93
CA TRP A 176 -10.06 20.57 -1.94
C TRP A 176 -9.45 21.13 -3.23
N LYS A 177 -9.86 22.33 -3.67
CA LYS A 177 -9.29 22.99 -4.86
C LYS A 177 -7.79 23.25 -4.71
N ASP A 178 -7.35 23.69 -3.52
CA ASP A 178 -5.94 23.99 -3.28
C ASP A 178 -5.11 22.71 -3.38
N TYR A 179 -5.59 21.62 -2.77
CA TYR A 179 -5.00 20.29 -2.91
C TYR A 179 -4.94 19.83 -4.37
N LEU A 180 -6.09 19.86 -5.06
CA LEU A 180 -6.22 19.36 -6.43
C LEU A 180 -5.38 20.15 -7.43
N SER A 181 -5.18 21.45 -7.21
CA SER A 181 -4.32 22.28 -8.07
C SER A 181 -2.87 21.78 -8.10
N VAL A 182 -2.41 21.13 -7.03
CA VAL A 182 -1.09 20.52 -6.94
C VAL A 182 -1.15 19.05 -7.38
N SER A 183 -2.07 18.27 -6.82
CA SER A 183 -2.09 16.83 -7.02
C SER A 183 -2.39 16.43 -8.45
N LEU A 184 -3.24 17.17 -9.19
CA LEU A 184 -3.56 16.88 -10.59
C LEU A 184 -2.34 16.96 -11.52
N ILE A 185 -1.29 17.69 -11.13
CA ILE A 185 -0.06 17.81 -11.90
C ILE A 185 0.99 16.85 -11.34
N VAL A 186 1.23 16.92 -10.02
CA VAL A 186 2.34 16.21 -9.37
C VAL A 186 2.10 14.70 -9.37
N ILE A 187 0.88 14.23 -9.08
CA ILE A 187 0.62 12.80 -8.88
C ILE A 187 0.69 12.01 -10.20
N PRO A 188 0.01 12.43 -11.30
CA PRO A 188 0.14 11.72 -12.57
C PRO A 188 1.58 11.72 -13.09
N LEU A 189 2.28 12.86 -13.00
CA LEU A 189 3.67 12.96 -13.45
C LEU A 189 4.59 12.04 -12.63
N THR A 190 4.48 12.08 -11.30
CA THR A 190 5.29 11.23 -10.41
C THR A 190 5.00 9.76 -10.67
N THR A 191 3.73 9.37 -10.84
CA THR A 191 3.34 7.99 -11.12
C THR A 191 3.94 7.51 -12.44
N VAL A 192 3.78 8.27 -13.53
CA VAL A 192 4.33 7.94 -14.85
C VAL A 192 5.85 7.81 -14.81
N VAL A 193 6.55 8.77 -14.20
CA VAL A 193 8.01 8.74 -14.09
C VAL A 193 8.46 7.55 -13.25
N THR A 194 7.78 7.25 -12.15
CA THR A 194 8.16 6.13 -11.26
C THR A 194 7.93 4.78 -11.94
N LEU A 195 6.83 4.61 -12.68
CA LEU A 195 6.58 3.39 -13.46
C LEU A 195 7.58 3.20 -14.60
N PHE A 196 7.97 4.30 -15.25
CA PHE A 196 9.04 4.28 -16.24
C PHE A 196 10.37 3.86 -15.61
N LEU A 197 10.76 4.48 -14.50
CA LEU A 197 11.99 4.12 -13.77
C LEU A 197 11.97 2.67 -13.26
N LEU A 198 10.81 2.17 -12.82
CA LEU A 198 10.65 0.76 -12.44
C LEU A 198 11.01 -0.15 -13.61
N TYR A 199 10.49 0.11 -14.82
CA TYR A 199 10.80 -0.69 -16.00
C TYR A 199 12.31 -0.71 -16.28
N TYR A 200 12.98 0.44 -16.32
CA TYR A 200 14.43 0.50 -16.56
C TYR A 200 15.23 -0.18 -15.46
N TRP A 201 14.81 -0.04 -14.20
CA TRP A 201 15.44 -0.70 -13.08
C TRP A 201 15.37 -2.22 -13.22
N VAL A 202 14.20 -2.77 -13.59
CA VAL A 202 14.06 -4.22 -13.84
C VAL A 202 14.94 -4.65 -15.00
N GLN A 203 14.97 -3.91 -16.10
CA GLN A 203 15.80 -4.22 -17.26
C GLN A 203 17.29 -4.23 -16.92
N LEU A 204 17.77 -3.26 -16.14
CA LEU A 204 19.18 -3.11 -15.81
C LEU A 204 19.70 -4.21 -14.87
N PHE A 205 18.88 -4.66 -13.92
CA PHE A 205 19.32 -5.58 -12.85
C PHE A 205 18.86 -7.03 -13.03
N PHE A 206 17.82 -7.29 -13.82
CA PHE A 206 17.19 -8.61 -13.90
C PHE A 206 16.98 -9.13 -15.33
N ALA A 207 17.21 -8.32 -16.36
CA ALA A 207 17.04 -8.72 -17.77
C ALA A 207 18.38 -8.85 -18.54
N LEU A 208 19.51 -8.97 -17.83
CA LEU A 208 20.81 -9.38 -18.36
C LEU A 208 20.98 -10.90 -18.29
#